data_AF-A0A7J9XZW4-F1
#
_entry.id   AF-A0A7J9XZW4-F1
#
_cell.length_a   1.000
_cell.length_b   1.000
_cell.length_c   1.000
_cell.angle_alpha   90.00
_cell.angle_beta   90.00
_cell.angle_gamma   90.00
#
_symmetry.space_group_name_H-M   'P 1'
#
loop_
_entity.id
_entity.type
_entity.pdbx_description
1 polymer ?
#
loop_
_entity_poly.entity_id
_entity_poly.type
_entity_poly.pdbx_seq_one_letter_code
_entity_poly.pdbx_strand_id
1 'polypeptide(L)' 'MDFTFNEDQQEFKSLLRTFVDKEVIPVAREWEQSGRYPEEIVQGLKDMGLFGITIPEEYGG' A
#
# COMPACT_ATOMS: atom_id res chain seq x y z
N MET A 1 -8.96 12.21 24.83
CA MET A 1 -8.10 11.89 23.68
C MET A 1 -9.02 11.53 22.53
N ASP A 2 -8.74 12.07 21.35
CA ASP A 2 -9.41 11.67 20.11
C ASP A 2 -8.56 10.59 19.43
N PHE A 3 -9.22 9.53 18.95
CA PHE A 3 -8.60 8.37 18.30
C PHE A 3 -9.14 8.17 16.88
N THR A 4 -9.88 9.13 16.36
CA THR A 4 -10.38 9.10 14.99
C THR A 4 -9.27 9.46 14.01
N PHE A 5 -9.31 8.82 12.84
CA PHE A 5 -8.43 9.20 11.73
C PHE A 5 -8.93 10.50 11.12
N ASN A 6 -8.00 11.37 10.73
CA ASN A 6 -8.34 12.53 9.90
C ASN A 6 -8.74 12.10 8.47
N GLU A 7 -9.21 13.03 7.66
CA GLU A 7 -9.71 12.78 6.31
C GLU A 7 -8.65 12.11 5.42
N ASP A 8 -7.44 12.69 5.35
CA ASP A 8 -6.33 12.16 4.55
C ASP A 8 -5.96 10.71 4.93
N GLN A 9 -5.93 10.40 6.23
CA GLN A 9 -5.66 9.06 6.74
C GLN A 9 -6.77 8.08 6.36
N GLN A 10 -8.04 8.52 6.35
CA GLN A 10 -9.17 7.69 5.96
C GLN A 10 -9.14 7.39 4.46
N GLU A 11 -8.86 8.41 3.63
CA GLU A 11 -8.74 8.26 2.18
C GLU A 11 -7.59 7.32 1.82
N PHE A 12 -6.41 7.55 2.39
CA PHE A 12 -5.24 6.71 2.15
C PHE A 12 -5.50 5.25 2.54
N LYS A 13 -6.11 5.02 3.71
CA LYS A 13 -6.49 3.69 4.18
C LYS A 13 -7.48 3.01 3.22
N SER A 14 -8.45 3.75 2.69
CA SER A 14 -9.46 3.24 1.75
C SER A 14 -8.82 2.81 0.42
N LEU A 15 -7.91 3.63 -0.10
CA LEU A 15 -7.14 3.37 -1.31
C LEU A 15 -6.26 2.12 -1.13
N LEU A 16 -5.52 2.04 -0.01
CA LEU A 16 -4.67 0.89 0.29
C LEU A 16 -5.49 -0.41 0.46
N ARG A 17 -6.63 -0.36 1.14
CA ARG A 17 -7.53 -1.53 1.27
C ARG A 17 -7.99 -2.02 -0.10
N THR A 18 -8.41 -1.11 -0.97
CA THR A 18 -8.89 -1.45 -2.32
C THR A 18 -7.78 -2.13 -3.13
N PHE A 19 -6.54 -1.64 -3.04
CA PHE A 19 -5.39 -2.25 -3.70
C PHE A 19 -5.10 -3.65 -3.15
N VAL A 20 -5.09 -3.83 -1.82
CA VAL A 20 -4.87 -5.14 -1.20
C VAL A 20 -5.93 -6.15 -1.63
N ASP A 21 -7.20 -5.76 -1.62
CA ASP A 21 -8.31 -6.64 -1.98
C ASP A 21 -8.26 -7.10 -3.44
N LYS A 22 -7.80 -6.22 -4.35
CA LYS A 22 -7.78 -6.48 -5.80
C LYS A 22 -6.48 -7.13 -6.28
N GLU A 23 -5.34 -6.69 -5.77
CA GLU A 23 -4.03 -7.02 -6.34
C GLU A 23 -3.24 -8.01 -5.46
N VAL A 24 -3.46 -8.00 -4.14
CA VAL A 24 -2.65 -8.81 -3.20
C VAL A 24 -3.37 -10.10 -2.82
N ILE A 25 -4.60 -10.02 -2.32
CA ILE A 25 -5.34 -11.18 -1.81
C ILE A 25 -5.48 -12.32 -2.84
N PRO A 26 -5.79 -12.06 -4.13
CA PRO A 26 -6.02 -13.13 -5.10
C PRO A 26 -4.80 -14.02 -5.34
N VAL A 27 -3.59 -13.47 -5.18
CA VAL A 27 -2.32 -14.13 -5.53
C VAL A 27 -1.48 -14.53 -4.32
N ALA A 28 -1.78 -13.98 -3.13
CA ALA A 28 -0.95 -14.09 -1.94
C ALA A 28 -0.54 -15.54 -1.61
N ARG A 29 -1.50 -16.47 -1.59
CA ARG A 29 -1.25 -17.87 -1.21
C ARG A 29 -0.33 -18.59 -2.19
N GLU A 30 -0.54 -18.41 -3.49
CA GLU A 30 0.26 -19.07 -4.52
C GLU A 30 1.69 -18.55 -4.53
N TRP A 31 1.84 -17.23 -4.43
CA TRP A 31 3.15 -16.58 -4.47
C TRP A 31 3.97 -16.86 -3.21
N GLU A 32 3.33 -16.91 -2.03
CA GLU A 32 3.97 -17.36 -0.80
C GLU A 32 4.50 -18.79 -0.93
N GLN A 33 3.67 -19.73 -1.40
CA GLN A 33 4.05 -21.14 -1.53
C GLN A 33 5.18 -21.37 -2.54
N SER A 34 5.20 -20.58 -3.60
CA SER A 34 6.26 -20.65 -4.62
C SER A 34 7.54 -19.89 -4.22
N GLY A 35 7.53 -19.12 -3.13
CA GLY A 35 8.63 -18.25 -2.75
C GLY A 35 8.89 -17.11 -3.74
N ARG A 36 7.88 -16.74 -4.53
CA ARG A 36 7.99 -15.70 -5.56
C ARG A 36 8.10 -14.32 -4.91
N TYR A 37 9.05 -13.52 -5.39
CA TYR A 37 9.12 -12.10 -5.04
C TYR A 37 7.99 -11.32 -5.74
N PRO A 38 7.16 -10.57 -5.00
CA PRO A 38 5.98 -9.91 -5.56
C PRO A 38 6.31 -8.53 -6.15
N GLU A 39 7.11 -8.51 -7.22
CA GLU A 39 7.60 -7.27 -7.84
C GLU A 39 6.47 -6.31 -8.25
N GLU A 40 5.38 -6.84 -8.80
CA GLU A 40 4.24 -6.04 -9.28
C GLU A 40 3.50 -5.36 -8.12
N ILE A 41 3.31 -6.08 -7.01
CA ILE A 41 2.69 -5.52 -5.80
C ILE A 41 3.60 -4.42 -5.24
N VAL A 42 4.91 -4.68 -5.14
CA VAL A 42 5.87 -3.69 -4.64
C VAL A 42 5.89 -2.44 -5.51
N GLN A 43 5.82 -2.59 -6.84
CA GLN A 43 5.75 -1.45 -7.74
C GLN A 43 4.45 -0.66 -7.55
N GLY A 44 3.29 -1.33 -7.45
CA GLY A 44 2.03 -0.65 -7.17
C GLY A 44 2.05 0.14 -5.85
N LEU A 45 2.65 -0.41 -4.79
CA LEU A 45 2.81 0.28 -3.52
C LEU A 45 3.75 1.51 -3.61
N LYS A 46 4.79 1.45 -4.46
CA LYS A 46 5.66 2.61 -4.73
C LYS A 46 4.89 3.72 -5.45
N ASP A 47 4.12 3.35 -6.46
CA ASP A 47 3.35 4.32 -7.26
C ASP A 47 2.26 5.02 -6.42
N MET A 48 1.78 4.34 -5.36
CA MET A 48 0.87 4.90 -4.35
C MET A 48 1.56 5.78 -3.30
N GLY A 49 2.89 5.96 -3.37
CA GLY A 49 3.66 6.76 -2.42
C GLY A 49 3.83 6.13 -1.03
N LEU A 50 3.47 4.85 -0.84
CA LEU A 50 3.46 4.23 0.49
C LEU A 50 4.84 4.27 1.16
N PHE A 51 5.92 4.09 0.38
CA PHE A 51 7.29 4.10 0.91
C PHE A 51 7.83 5.51 1.20
N GLY A 52 7.19 6.54 0.66
CA GLY A 52 7.55 7.95 0.81
C GLY A 52 6.66 8.74 1.77
N ILE A 53 5.63 8.12 2.35
CA ILE A 53 4.54 8.82 3.05
C ILE A 53 4.94 9.77 4.20
N THR A 54 6.12 9.58 4.80
CA THR A 54 6.65 10.47 5.85
C THR A 54 7.80 11.35 5.38
N ILE A 55 8.15 11.28 4.09
CA ILE A 55 9.22 12.03 3.46
C ILE A 55 8.59 13.26 2.80
N PRO A 56 9.18 14.45 2.95
CA PRO A 56 8.71 15.62 2.24
C PRO A 56 8.78 15.44 0.70
N GLU A 57 7.81 16.01 -0.01
CA GLU A 57 7.71 15.92 -1.48
C GLU A 57 8.98 16.43 -2.20
N GLU A 58 9.70 17.40 -1.62
CA GLU A 58 10.97 17.92 -2.17
C GLU A 58 12.06 16.84 -2.31
N TYR A 59 11.95 15.74 -1.57
CA TYR A 59 12.86 14.59 -1.63
C TYR A 59 12.25 13.39 -2.36
N GLY A 60 11.07 13.55 -2.98
CA GLY A 60 10.37 12.49 -3.70
C GLY A 60 9.51 11.57 -2.82
N GLY A 61 9.00 12.11 -1.71
CA GLY A 61 7.93 11.49 -0.91
C GLY A 61 6.58 11.52 -1.61
#